data_AF-A0A158GA10-F1
#
_entry.id   AF-A0A158GA10-F1
#
_cell.length_a   1.000
_cell.length_b   1.000
_cell.length_c   1.000
_cell.angle_alpha   90.00
_cell.angle_beta   90.00
_cell.angle_gamma   90.00
#
_symmetry.space_group_name_H-M   'P 1'
#
loop_
_entity.id
_entity.type
_entity.pdbx_description
1 polymer ?
#
loop_
_entity_poly.entity_id
_entity_poly.type
_entity_poly.pdbx_seq_one_letter_code
_entity_poly.pdbx_strand_id
1 'polypeptide(L)'
;MTRTYEYHGYTLVVAVESDLSWGQAGGTPARVGYVAIVRIFQAGNAIAVFSPLRFGEAGGRPFATEADALMGGYSAARRIVDDLFSQESQ
;
A
#
# COMPACT_ATOMS: atom_id res chain seq x y z
N MET A 1 5.23 -8.87 4.49
CA MET A 1 4.03 -9.73 4.30
C MET A 1 3.26 -9.33 3.05
N THR A 2 2.44 -10.20 2.44
CA THR A 2 1.53 -9.81 1.34
C THR A 2 0.12 -10.34 1.58
N ARG A 3 -0.90 -9.52 1.29
CA ARG A 3 -2.31 -9.93 1.27
C ARG A 3 -3.00 -9.50 -0.02
N THR A 4 -3.92 -10.34 -0.47
CA THR A 4 -4.73 -10.11 -1.66
C THR A 4 -6.20 -10.01 -1.25
N TYR A 5 -6.90 -9.05 -1.83
CA TYR A 5 -8.30 -8.76 -1.56
C TYR A 5 -9.05 -8.56 -2.88
N GLU A 6 -10.31 -8.97 -2.92
CA GLU A 6 -11.22 -8.67 -4.03
C GLU A 6 -12.12 -7.51 -3.66
N TYR A 7 -12.25 -6.51 -4.54
CA TYR A 7 -13.01 -5.30 -4.29
C TYR A 7 -13.57 -4.71 -5.59
N HIS A 8 -14.90 -4.67 -5.73
CA HIS A 8 -15.61 -4.11 -6.90
C HIS A 8 -15.10 -4.59 -8.27
N GLY A 9 -14.74 -5.87 -8.39
CA GLY A 9 -14.18 -6.42 -9.63
C GLY A 9 -12.71 -6.08 -9.86
N TYR A 10 -12.01 -5.63 -8.82
CA TYR A 10 -10.57 -5.43 -8.80
C TYR A 10 -9.91 -6.33 -7.76
N THR A 11 -8.73 -6.83 -8.10
CA THR A 11 -7.85 -7.53 -7.15
C THR A 11 -6.86 -6.52 -6.58
N LEU A 12 -6.94 -6.28 -5.28
CA LEU A 12 -6.03 -5.41 -4.52
C LEU A 12 -4.95 -6.26 -3.88
N VAL A 13 -3.70 -6.05 -4.25
CA VAL A 13 -2.54 -6.71 -3.63
C VAL A 13 -1.81 -5.69 -2.79
N VAL A 14 -1.74 -5.95 -1.47
CA VAL A 14 -1.04 -5.12 -0.49
C VAL A 14 0.13 -5.91 0.06
N ALA A 15 1.34 -5.51 -0.30
CA ALA A 15 2.57 -6.01 0.30
C ALA A 15 3.09 -5.01 1.34
N VAL A 16 3.76 -5.51 2.37
CA VAL A 16 4.43 -4.71 3.40
C VAL A 16 5.91 -5.04 3.35
N GLU A 17 6.71 -4.00 3.15
CA GLU A 17 8.16 -4.03 3.20
C GLU A 17 8.63 -3.32 4.46
N SER A 18 9.57 -3.94 5.18
CA SER A 18 10.29 -3.32 6.27
C SER A 18 11.48 -2.54 5.72
N ASP A 19 11.49 -1.23 5.94
CA ASP A 19 12.65 -0.38 5.71
C ASP A 19 13.47 -0.26 7.00
N LEU A 20 14.62 -0.94 7.02
CA LEU A 20 15.58 -0.92 8.14
C LEU A 20 16.45 0.34 8.14
N SER A 21 16.34 1.18 7.11
CA SER A 21 17.18 2.38 6.93
C SER A 21 16.74 3.55 7.82
N TRP A 22 15.55 3.46 8.43
CA TRP A 22 14.95 4.54 9.22
C TRP A 22 15.54 4.62 10.65
N GLY A 23 16.80 5.03 10.76
CA GLY A 23 17.41 5.31 12.06
C GLY A 23 18.93 5.46 12.12
N GLN A 24 19.64 5.46 10.99
CA GLN A 24 21.10 5.60 11.01
C GLN A 24 21.61 7.03 11.33
N ALA A 25 20.72 8.02 11.43
CA ALA A 25 21.09 9.37 11.85
C ALA A 25 21.03 9.51 13.39
N GLY A 26 22.10 9.10 14.09
CA GLY A 26 22.38 9.59 15.44
C GLY A 26 22.08 8.66 16.62
N GLY A 27 22.64 7.45 16.63
CA GLY A 27 22.80 6.64 17.86
C GLY A 27 21.51 6.12 18.53
N THR A 28 20.36 6.35 17.90
CA THR A 28 19.07 5.80 18.34
C THR A 28 18.92 4.41 17.71
N PRO A 29 18.39 3.38 18.42
CA PRO A 29 18.17 2.07 17.81
C PRO A 29 17.36 2.23 16.52
N ALA A 30 17.86 1.67 15.42
CA ALA A 30 17.20 1.72 14.12
C ALA A 30 15.77 1.21 14.29
N ARG A 31 14.77 2.09 14.16
CA ARG A 31 13.37 1.67 14.17
C ARG A 31 13.08 1.07 12.80
N VAL A 32 12.59 -0.15 12.79
CA VAL A 32 12.05 -0.75 11.59
C VAL A 32 10.84 0.09 11.17
N GLY A 33 10.94 0.77 10.03
CA GLY A 33 9.79 1.41 9.40
C GLY A 33 9.10 0.43 8.47
N TYR A 34 7.79 0.55 8.28
CA TYR A 34 7.04 -0.30 7.36
C TYR A 34 6.41 0.54 6.25
N VAL A 35 6.55 0.08 5.00
CA VAL A 35 5.95 0.72 3.82
C VAL A 35 4.99 -0.26 3.18
N ALA A 36 3.81 0.22 2.82
CA ALA A 36 2.83 -0.57 2.09
C ALA A 36 3.02 -0.38 0.59
N ILE A 37 3.16 -1.47 -0.14
CA ILE A 37 3.23 -1.51 -1.60
C ILE A 37 1.89 -2.01 -2.11
N VAL A 38 1.18 -1.15 -2.83
CA VAL A 38 -0.14 -1.45 -3.36
C VAL A 38 -0.06 -1.65 -4.86
N ARG A 39 -0.68 -2.74 -5.31
CA ARG A 39 -0.89 -3.06 -6.72
C ARG A 39 -2.37 -3.36 -6.92
N ILE A 40 -2.98 -2.77 -7.93
CA ILE A 40 -4.39 -2.96 -8.26
C ILE A 40 -4.47 -3.56 -9.66
N PHE A 41 -5.24 -4.63 -9.78
CA PHE A 41 -5.49 -5.32 -11.04
C PHE A 41 -6.98 -5.31 -11.31
N GLN A 42 -7.38 -5.09 -12.55
CA GLN A 42 -8.76 -5.33 -12.97
C GLN A 42 -9.01 -6.84 -13.06
N ALA A 43 -10.18 -7.32 -12.65
CA ALA A 43 -10.50 -8.74 -12.71
C ALA A 43 -10.30 -9.30 -14.13
N GLY A 44 -9.59 -10.42 -14.22
CA GLY A 44 -9.23 -11.05 -15.50
C GLY A 44 -8.05 -10.43 -16.23
N ASN A 45 -7.43 -9.37 -15.69
CA ASN A 45 -6.23 -8.76 -16.24
C ASN A 45 -4.99 -9.11 -15.40
N ALA A 46 -3.93 -9.59 -16.06
CA ALA A 46 -2.66 -9.91 -15.41
C ALA A 46 -1.76 -8.68 -15.20
N ILE A 47 -2.08 -7.55 -15.84
CA ILE A 47 -1.31 -6.31 -15.75
C ILE A 47 -1.99 -5.38 -14.74
N ALA A 48 -1.18 -4.84 -13.83
CA ALA A 48 -1.66 -3.87 -12.86
C ALA A 48 -2.08 -2.58 -13.59
N VAL A 49 -3.14 -1.94 -13.12
CA VAL A 49 -3.71 -0.73 -13.76
C VAL A 49 -2.72 0.45 -13.71
N PHE A 50 -1.76 0.43 -12.77
CA PHE A 50 -0.71 1.42 -12.62
C PHE A 50 0.57 0.82 -12.01
N SER A 51 1.67 1.59 -12.04
CA SER A 51 2.94 1.22 -11.41
C SER A 51 2.80 1.10 -9.88
N PRO A 52 3.39 0.09 -9.22
CA PRO A 52 3.21 -0.14 -7.78
C PRO A 52 3.39 1.12 -6.94
N LEU A 53 2.39 1.43 -6.11
CA LEU A 53 2.40 2.63 -5.28
C LEU A 53 2.94 2.31 -3.88
N ARG A 54 3.81 3.18 -3.37
CA ARG A 54 4.38 3.08 -2.03
C ARG A 54 3.65 4.04 -1.08
N PHE A 55 3.12 3.52 0.01
CA PHE A 55 2.41 4.28 1.02
C PHE A 55 3.13 4.19 2.37
N GLY A 56 3.20 5.34 3.03
CA GLY A 56 3.61 5.50 4.40
C GLY A 56 2.52 6.20 5.22
N GLU A 57 2.81 6.43 6.50
CA GLU A 57 2.07 7.33 7.36
C GLU A 57 2.07 8.78 6.82
N ALA A 58 1.23 9.61 7.41
CA ALA A 58 1.13 11.03 7.12
C ALA A 58 2.51 11.72 7.12
N GLY A 59 2.73 12.58 6.13
CA GLY A 59 4.01 13.27 5.95
C GLY A 59 5.12 12.42 5.33
N GLY A 60 4.79 11.28 4.71
CA GLY A 60 5.74 10.44 3.97
C GLY A 60 6.64 9.59 4.87
N ARG A 61 6.30 9.46 6.14
CA ARG A 61 6.98 8.57 7.10
C ARG A 61 6.52 7.13 6.89
N PRO A 62 7.26 6.09 7.25
CA PRO A 62 6.76 4.72 7.19
C PRO A 62 5.82 4.54 8.36
N PHE A 63 5.00 3.52 8.27
CA PHE A 63 4.21 3.06 9.39
C PHE A 63 5.09 2.52 10.51
N ALA A 64 4.64 2.69 11.75
CA ALA A 64 5.33 2.19 12.93
C ALA A 64 5.21 0.66 13.07
N THR A 65 4.17 0.05 12.49
CA THR A 65 3.93 -1.39 12.56
C THR A 65 3.54 -1.97 11.21
N GLU A 66 3.78 -3.27 11.04
CA GLU A 66 3.34 -4.01 9.85
C GLU A 66 1.81 -4.01 9.70
N ALA A 67 1.08 -4.07 10.81
CA ALA A 67 -0.38 -4.03 10.80
C ALA A 67 -0.92 -2.69 10.29
N ASP A 68 -0.30 -1.57 10.70
CA ASP A 68 -0.68 -0.23 10.24
C ASP A 68 -0.37 -0.07 8.75
N ALA A 69 0.78 -0.57 8.28
CA ALA A 69 1.10 -0.57 6.86
C ALA A 69 0.08 -1.38 6.04
N LEU A 70 -0.29 -2.56 6.53
CA LEU A 70 -1.25 -3.41 5.86
C LEU A 70 -2.64 -2.75 5.79
N MET A 71 -3.12 -2.20 6.90
CA MET A 71 -4.42 -1.51 6.94
C MET A 71 -4.40 -0.22 6.12
N GLY A 72 -3.35 0.59 6.24
CA GLY A 72 -3.17 1.83 5.48
C GLY A 72 -3.12 1.57 3.98
N GLY A 73 -2.37 0.56 3.54
CA GLY A 73 -2.31 0.13 2.14
C GLY A 73 -3.66 -0.36 1.62
N TYR A 74 -4.40 -1.13 2.41
CA TYR A 74 -5.75 -1.59 2.03
C TYR A 74 -6.75 -0.43 1.90
N SER A 75 -6.76 0.50 2.87
CA SER A 75 -7.62 1.69 2.84
C SER A 75 -7.29 2.59 1.64
N ALA A 76 -6.00 2.81 1.35
CA ALA A 76 -5.56 3.57 0.19
C ALA A 76 -5.98 2.88 -1.12
N ALA A 77 -5.80 1.57 -1.22
CA ALA A 77 -6.19 0.80 -2.40
C ALA A 77 -7.69 0.90 -2.70
N ARG A 78 -8.55 0.74 -1.68
CA ARG A 78 -10.01 0.90 -1.85
C ARG A 78 -10.36 2.30 -2.31
N ARG A 79 -9.76 3.32 -1.69
CA ARG A 79 -10.03 4.71 -2.05
C ARG A 79 -9.62 5.03 -3.48
N ILE A 80 -8.50 4.48 -3.97
CA ILE A 80 -8.12 4.62 -5.38
C ILE A 80 -9.18 3.99 -6.29
N VAL A 81 -9.67 2.80 -5.97
CA VAL A 81 -10.74 2.18 -6.77
C VAL A 81 -12.00 3.03 -6.76
N ASP A 82 -12.40 3.49 -5.58
CA ASP A 82 -13.59 4.31 -5.39
C ASP A 82 -13.47 5.63 -6.18
N ASP A 83 -12.33 6.33 -6.08
CA ASP A 83 -12.13 7.67 -6.66
C ASP A 83 -11.85 7.63 -8.18
N LEU A 84 -11.06 6.67 -8.67
CA LEU A 84 -10.63 6.62 -10.07
C LEU A 84 -11.55 5.80 -10.97
N PHE A 85 -12.09 4.68 -10.47
CA PHE A 85 -12.77 3.71 -11.32
C PHE A 85 -14.29 3.66 -11.10
N SER A 86 -14.81 4.22 -10.00
CA SER A 86 -16.27 4.37 -9.85
C SER A 86 -16.84 5.52 -10.68
N GLN A 87 -16.00 6.46 -11.13
CA GLN A 87 -16.39 7.61 -11.94
C GLN A 87 -16.55 7.27 -13.45
N GLU A 88 -16.10 6.11 -13.93
CA GLU A 88 -16.16 5.73 -15.37
C GLU A 88 -17.57 5.31 -15.85
N SER A 89 -18.63 5.60 -15.09
CA SER A 89 -20.02 5.23 -15.42
C SER A 89 -20.93 6.40 -15.82
N GLN A 90 -20.38 7.56 -16.20
CA GLN A 90 -21.16 8.68 -16.77
C GLN A 90 -20.86 8.96 -18.23
#